data_AF-A0A098EJY6-F1
#
_entry.id   AF-A0A098EJY6-F1
#
_cell.length_a   1.000
_cell.length_b   1.000
_cell.length_c   1.000
_cell.angle_alpha   90.00
_cell.angle_beta   90.00
_cell.angle_gamma   90.00
#
_symmetry.space_group_name_H-M   'P 1'
#
loop_
_entity.id
_entity.type
_entity.pdbx_description
1 polymer ?
#
loop_
_entity_poly.entity_id
_entity_poly.type
_entity_poly.pdbx_seq_one_letter_code
_entity_poly.pdbx_strand_id
1 'polypeptide(L)' 'MEAIPEEILAKLAQAAQAGVDMGSPKAAVTHMLGQGEKESILYFYKPGTIEFDFDKYESAVKEMRNRNL' A
#
# COMPACT_ATOMS: atom_id res chain seq x y z
N MET A 1 -10.47 14.12 -1.22
CA MET A 1 -9.79 12.81 -1.29
C MET A 1 -10.68 11.81 -0.60
N GLU A 2 -11.04 10.72 -1.27
CA GLU A 2 -11.72 9.62 -0.60
C GLU A 2 -10.81 9.05 0.49
N ALA A 3 -11.40 8.59 1.60
CA ALA A 3 -10.63 8.01 2.68
C ALA A 3 -9.89 6.75 2.21
N ILE A 4 -8.65 6.58 2.64
CA ILE A 4 -7.87 5.38 2.36
C ILE A 4 -8.51 4.22 3.13
N PRO A 5 -8.84 3.09 2.48
CA PRO A 5 -9.49 1.98 3.18
C PRO A 5 -8.61 1.45 4.32
N GLU A 6 -9.24 1.15 5.47
CA GLU A 6 -8.54 0.64 6.67
C GLU A 6 -7.74 -0.64 6.38
N GLU A 7 -8.28 -1.51 5.51
CA GLU A 7 -7.60 -2.73 5.10
C GLU A 7 -6.25 -2.42 4.44
N ILE A 8 -6.18 -1.41 3.56
CA ILE A 8 -4.94 -1.01 2.89
C ILE A 8 -3.91 -0.52 3.91
N LEU A 9 -4.36 0.31 4.87
CA LEU A 9 -3.49 0.79 5.95
C LEU A 9 -2.98 -0.36 6.80
N ALA A 10 -3.82 -1.34 7.12
CA ALA A 10 -3.43 -2.54 7.87
C ALA A 10 -2.41 -3.40 7.12
N LYS A 11 -2.55 -3.59 5.80
CA LYS A 11 -1.56 -4.33 5.00
C LYS A 11 -0.22 -3.60 4.91
N LEU A 12 -0.24 -2.28 4.73
CA LEU A 12 0.99 -1.48 4.74
C LEU A 12 1.67 -1.54 6.12
N ALA A 13 0.91 -1.51 7.21
CA ALA A 13 1.43 -1.65 8.57
C ALA A 13 2.06 -3.03 8.79
N GLN A 14 1.42 -4.10 8.33
CA GLN A 14 1.98 -5.46 8.37
C GLN A 14 3.31 -5.55 7.59
N ALA A 15 3.38 -4.96 6.40
CA ALA A 15 4.62 -4.90 5.62
C ALA A 15 5.72 -4.12 6.36
N ALA A 16 5.39 -2.97 6.95
CA ALA A 16 6.32 -2.16 7.73
C ALA A 16 6.84 -2.92 8.97
N GLN A 17 5.96 -3.60 9.70
CA GLN A 17 6.30 -4.44 10.85
C GLN A 17 7.17 -5.65 10.46
N ALA A 18 7.00 -6.17 9.24
CA ALA A 18 7.85 -7.21 8.66
C ALA A 18 9.23 -6.69 8.18
N GLY A 19 9.54 -5.40 8.36
CA GLY A 19 10.81 -4.80 7.96
C GLY A 19 10.91 -4.48 6.48
N VAL A 20 9.78 -4.40 5.76
CA VAL A 20 9.76 -4.01 4.35
C VAL A 20 10.11 -2.52 4.21
N ASP A 21 10.93 -2.20 3.20
CA ASP A 21 11.21 -0.83 2.83
C ASP A 21 9.98 -0.15 2.23
N MET A 22 9.24 0.59 3.07
CA MET A 22 8.05 1.33 2.66
C MET A 22 8.37 2.52 1.74
N GLY A 23 9.64 2.91 1.57
CA GLY A 23 10.09 3.86 0.55
C GLY A 23 10.16 3.26 -0.85
N SER A 24 10.07 1.93 -0.96
CA SER A 24 10.04 1.20 -2.23
C SER A 24 8.64 0.62 -2.46
N PRO A 25 7.80 1.27 -3.31
CA PRO A 25 6.49 0.73 -3.67
C PRO A 25 6.57 -0.71 -4.18
N LYS A 26 7.64 -1.02 -4.93
CA LYS A 26 7.93 -2.37 -5.41
C LYS A 26 8.10 -3.36 -4.25
N ALA A 27 8.82 -3.01 -3.19
CA ALA A 27 9.04 -3.91 -2.06
C ALA A 27 7.73 -4.18 -1.29
N ALA A 28 6.97 -3.14 -1.00
CA ALA A 28 5.66 -3.25 -0.35
C ALA A 28 4.68 -4.10 -1.16
N VAL A 29 4.54 -3.83 -2.46
CA VAL A 29 3.69 -4.61 -3.37
C VAL A 29 4.16 -6.05 -3.49
N THR A 30 5.47 -6.30 -3.56
CA THR A 30 6.00 -7.67 -3.62
C THR A 30 5.67 -8.45 -2.36
N HIS A 31 5.76 -7.82 -1.19
CA HIS A 31 5.38 -8.44 0.08
C HIS A 31 3.89 -8.79 0.12
N MET A 32 3.02 -7.85 -0.24
CA MET A 32 1.57 -8.06 -0.32
C MET A 32 1.21 -9.17 -1.33
N LEU A 33 1.87 -9.20 -2.50
CA LEU A 33 1.70 -10.27 -3.49
C LEU A 33 2.08 -11.64 -2.91
N GLY A 34 3.18 -11.70 -2.15
CA GLY A 34 3.64 -12.91 -1.48
C GLY A 34 2.65 -13.45 -0.43
N GLN A 35 1.81 -12.59 0.13
CA GLN A 35 0.73 -12.96 1.06
C GLN A 35 -0.59 -13.32 0.36
N GLY A 36 -0.66 -13.17 -0.97
CA GLY A 36 -1.88 -13.44 -1.74
C GLY A 36 -2.86 -12.27 -1.84
N GLU A 37 -2.46 -11.07 -1.42
CA GLU A 37 -3.29 -9.84 -1.34
C GLU A 37 -3.50 -9.18 -2.71
N LYS A 38 -3.96 -9.95 -3.69
CA LYS A 38 -4.03 -9.51 -5.10
C LYS A 38 -5.00 -8.33 -5.29
N GLU A 39 -6.14 -8.34 -4.60
CA GLU A 39 -7.15 -7.29 -4.73
C GLU A 39 -6.71 -5.98 -4.06
N SER A 40 -6.12 -6.07 -2.86
CA SER A 40 -5.63 -4.91 -2.11
C SER A 40 -4.51 -4.18 -2.88
N ILE A 41 -3.73 -4.88 -3.70
CA ILE A 41 -2.69 -4.28 -4.53
C ILE A 41 -3.27 -3.45 -5.68
N LEU A 42 -4.42 -3.83 -6.23
CA LEU A 42 -5.09 -3.06 -7.28
C LEU A 42 -5.50 -1.67 -6.81
N TYR A 43 -5.63 -1.45 -5.51
CA TYR A 43 -5.85 -0.12 -4.94
C TYR A 43 -4.77 0.88 -5.39
N PHE A 44 -3.53 0.45 -5.56
CA PHE A 44 -2.42 1.32 -5.96
C PHE A 44 -2.29 1.50 -7.48
N TYR A 45 -3.27 1.05 -8.27
CA TYR A 45 -3.30 1.27 -9.71
C TYR A 45 -4.37 2.30 -10.05
N LYS A 46 -4.12 3.06 -11.12
CA LYS A 46 -5.13 3.99 -11.63
C LYS A 46 -6.33 3.21 -12.18
N PRO A 47 -7.56 3.70 -11.97
CA PRO A 47 -8.75 2.99 -12.45
C PRO A 47 -8.71 2.70 -13.95
N GLY A 48 -8.93 1.44 -14.32
CA GLY A 48 -8.99 1.01 -15.72
C GLY A 48 -7.64 0.96 -16.44
N THR A 49 -6.51 1.05 -15.72
CA THR A 49 -5.18 0.98 -16.33
C THR A 49 -4.26 0.01 -15.58
N ILE A 50 -3.09 -0.24 -16.18
CA ILE A 50 -1.97 -0.96 -15.55
C ILE A 50 -0.93 0.00 -14.95
N GLU A 51 -1.24 1.29 -14.91
CA GLU A 51 -0.34 2.31 -14.35
C GLU A 51 -0.42 2.31 -12.83
N PHE A 52 0.72 2.14 -12.19
CA PHE A 52 0.85 2.31 -10.76
C PHE A 52 0.71 3.79 -10.39
N ASP A 53 -0.06 4.07 -9.36
CA ASP A 53 -0.32 5.39 -8.81
C ASP A 53 0.60 5.63 -7.61
N PHE A 54 1.77 6.22 -7.89
CA PHE A 54 2.78 6.52 -6.87
C PHE A 54 2.28 7.51 -5.83
N ASP A 55 1.56 8.55 -6.25
CA ASP A 55 1.00 9.56 -5.35
C ASP A 55 0.01 8.93 -4.36
N LYS A 56 -0.80 7.98 -4.83
CA LYS A 56 -1.75 7.23 -4.01
C LYS A 56 -1.05 6.30 -3.02
N TYR A 57 0.01 5.62 -3.44
CA TYR A 57 0.84 4.82 -2.55
C TYR A 57 1.52 5.68 -1.47
N GLU A 58 2.17 6.77 -1.87
CA GLU A 58 2.84 7.69 -0.94
C GLU A 58 1.86 8.29 0.07
N SER A 59 0.66 8.65 -0.39
CA SER A 59 -0.42 9.13 0.47
C SER A 59 -0.86 8.07 1.48
N ALA A 60 -0.98 6.80 1.07
CA ALA A 60 -1.33 5.69 1.96
C ALA A 60 -0.24 5.38 3.00
N VAL A 61 1.03 5.39 2.58
CA VAL A 61 2.16 5.21 3.52
C VAL A 61 2.23 6.37 4.51
N LYS A 62 2.01 7.60 4.06
CA LYS A 62 1.98 8.78 4.93
C LYS A 62 0.84 8.68 5.95
N GLU A 63 -0.36 8.31 5.50
CA GLU A 63 -1.52 8.16 6.38
C GLU A 63 -1.29 7.05 7.42
N MET A 64 -0.77 5.89 7.01
CA MET A 64 -0.40 4.80 7.91
C MET A 64 0.58 5.28 9.00
N ARG A 65 1.63 6.01 8.61
CA ARG A 65 2.61 6.59 9.55
C ARG A 65 1.98 7.61 10.49
N ASN A 66 1.10 8.47 10.00
CA ASN A 66 0.40 9.47 10.82
C ASN A 66 -0.49 8.81 11.89
N ARG A 67 -1.02 7.61 11.61
CA ARG A 67 -1.82 6.82 12.54
C ARG A 67 -1.00 5.98 13.52
N ASN A 68 0.34 6.02 13.43
CA ASN A 68 1.27 5.20 14.22
C ASN A 68 0.95 3.69 14.12
N LEU A 69 0.55 3.23 12.94
CA LEU A 69 0.29 1.81 12.64
C LEU A 69 1.58 1.06 12.26
#